data_AF-A0A452Z9I6-F1
#
_entry.id   AF-A0A452Z9I6-F1
#
_cell.length_a   1.000
_cell.length_b   1.000
_cell.length_c   1.000
_cell.angle_alpha   90.00
_cell.angle_beta   90.00
_cell.angle_gamma   90.00
#
_symmetry.space_group_name_H-M   'P 1'
#
loop_
_entity.id
_entity.type
_entity.pdbx_description
1 polymer ?
#
loop_
_entity_poly.entity_id
_entity_poly.type
_entity_poly.pdbx_seq_one_letter_code
_entity_poly.pdbx_strand_id
1 'polypeptide(L)'
;CSNLDLPKVSIDGPYGAASQDHSKYEIILLIGLGIGATPFISVLKDIANGLDKAMTSATCSYSVTSYAHAYKMIYHNLPNPLQEGCAANHHSANGLRKAYFYWVTREQGSFEWFRDIMKEVSARDSKQGVIEMYNYLTSVYQEGDKRSVLISAIQALHFARHGIDIISKTPVRTHFSRPNWPRVFHGLARKHIGERIGVFYCGPDDLGRQLERLCHKMNMRTFTRFVFHKEHF
;
A
#
# COMPACT_ATOMS: atom_id res chain seq x y z
N CYS A 1 -4.55 13.51 -44.86
CA CYS A 1 -4.84 13.27 -43.43
C CYS A 1 -5.27 11.82 -43.29
N SER A 2 -4.41 10.95 -42.77
CA SER A 2 -4.71 9.53 -42.57
C SER A 2 -5.64 9.35 -41.37
N ASN A 3 -6.84 8.81 -41.61
CA ASN A 3 -7.73 8.32 -40.57
C ASN A 3 -7.00 7.24 -39.77
N LEU A 4 -6.70 7.50 -38.50
CA LEU A 4 -6.24 6.46 -37.59
C LEU A 4 -7.46 5.64 -37.16
N ASP A 5 -7.69 4.52 -37.85
CA ASP A 5 -8.61 3.48 -37.39
C ASP A 5 -7.99 2.80 -36.16
N LEU A 6 -8.44 3.20 -34.97
CA LEU A 6 -7.99 2.59 -33.72
C LEU A 6 -8.76 1.28 -33.47
N PRO A 7 -8.10 0.23 -32.95
CA PRO A 7 -8.75 -1.04 -32.67
C PRO A 7 -9.82 -0.90 -31.58
N LYS A 8 -10.92 -1.64 -31.76
CA LYS A 8 -12.07 -1.64 -30.86
C LYS A 8 -11.80 -2.57 -29.67
N VAL A 9 -11.64 -2.01 -28.48
CA VAL A 9 -11.43 -2.77 -27.23
C VAL A 9 -12.79 -3.09 -26.62
N SER A 10 -13.04 -4.37 -26.35
CA SER A 10 -14.20 -4.83 -25.58
C SER A 10 -13.74 -5.25 -24.20
N ILE A 11 -14.39 -4.72 -23.16
CA ILE A 11 -14.09 -5.01 -21.76
C ILE A 11 -15.19 -5.93 -21.26
N ASP A 12 -14.82 -7.16 -20.91
CA ASP A 12 -15.74 -8.03 -20.17
C ASP A 12 -15.69 -7.67 -18.68
N GLY A 13 -16.85 -7.77 -18.02
CA GLY A 13 -17.17 -7.11 -16.74
C GLY A 13 -16.23 -7.42 -15.56
N PRO A 14 -16.41 -6.74 -14.41
CA PRO A 14 -15.45 -6.78 -13.32
C PRO A 14 -15.40 -8.17 -12.69
N TYR A 15 -14.35 -8.94 -13.01
CA TYR A 15 -13.89 -10.04 -12.18
C TYR A 15 -13.55 -9.44 -10.82
N GLY A 16 -14.19 -9.92 -9.74
CA GLY A 16 -14.14 -9.28 -8.42
C GLY A 16 -12.74 -8.80 -8.06
N ALA A 17 -12.62 -7.53 -7.68
CA ALA A 17 -11.32 -6.90 -7.40
C ALA A 17 -10.60 -7.69 -6.31
N ALA A 18 -9.58 -8.46 -6.67
CA ALA A 18 -8.98 -9.33 -5.68
C ALA A 18 -8.27 -8.49 -4.59
N SER A 19 -8.35 -9.00 -3.36
CA SER A 19 -8.25 -8.27 -2.08
C SER A 19 -9.45 -7.40 -1.64
N GLN A 20 -10.72 -7.63 -2.01
CA GLN A 20 -11.86 -6.86 -1.42
C GLN A 20 -11.88 -6.86 0.12
N ASP A 21 -11.33 -7.92 0.72
CA ASP A 21 -11.26 -8.11 2.17
C ASP A 21 -10.28 -7.19 2.88
N HIS A 22 -9.38 -6.49 2.17
CA HIS A 22 -8.44 -5.55 2.80
C HIS A 22 -9.16 -4.43 3.56
N SER A 23 -10.33 -4.02 3.06
CA SER A 23 -11.19 -3.00 3.68
C SER A 23 -11.73 -3.39 5.07
N LYS A 24 -11.72 -4.68 5.42
CA LYS A 24 -12.18 -5.19 6.73
C LYS A 24 -11.15 -4.98 7.85
N TYR A 25 -9.95 -4.51 7.52
CA TYR A 25 -8.84 -4.39 8.46
C TYR A 25 -8.37 -2.94 8.56
N GLU A 26 -8.10 -2.50 9.78
CA GLU A 26 -7.47 -1.21 10.01
C GLU A 26 -5.95 -1.25 9.76
N ILE A 27 -5.36 -2.44 9.83
CA ILE A 27 -3.94 -2.67 9.58
C ILE A 27 -3.79 -3.85 8.63
N ILE A 28 -3.06 -3.64 7.52
CA ILE A 28 -2.80 -4.67 6.52
C ILE A 28 -1.30 -4.88 6.28
N LEU A 29 -0.94 -6.13 6.04
CA LEU A 29 0.37 -6.58 5.58
C LEU A 29 0.20 -7.24 4.21
N LEU A 30 0.63 -6.53 3.17
CA LEU A 30 0.60 -6.95 1.77
C LEU A 30 1.98 -7.53 1.39
N ILE A 31 2.03 -8.78 0.95
CA ILE A 31 3.26 -9.49 0.58
C ILE A 31 3.15 -9.99 -0.86
N GLY A 32 3.89 -9.35 -1.77
CA GLY A 32 3.94 -9.74 -3.18
C GLY A 32 5.30 -10.33 -3.56
N LEU A 33 5.30 -11.48 -4.23
CA LEU A 33 6.52 -12.10 -4.80
C LEU A 33 6.55 -11.97 -6.32
N GLY A 34 7.62 -11.38 -6.86
CA GLY A 34 7.78 -11.17 -8.30
C GLY A 34 6.59 -10.40 -8.90
N ILE A 35 5.94 -11.00 -9.89
CA ILE A 35 4.72 -10.47 -10.53
C ILE A 35 3.51 -10.42 -9.57
N GLY A 36 3.54 -11.16 -8.46
CA GLY A 36 2.52 -11.15 -7.41
C GLY A 36 2.40 -9.82 -6.66
N ALA A 37 3.21 -8.81 -6.99
CA ALA A 37 3.01 -7.44 -6.54
C ALA A 37 1.92 -6.69 -7.31
N THR A 38 1.69 -7.03 -8.59
CA THR A 38 0.68 -6.44 -9.47
C THR A 38 -0.68 -6.23 -8.81
N PRO A 39 -1.25 -7.23 -8.11
CA PRO A 39 -2.53 -7.02 -7.43
C PRO A 39 -2.55 -5.94 -6.36
N PHE A 40 -1.45 -5.78 -5.63
CA PHE A 40 -1.37 -4.81 -4.55
C PHE A 40 -1.18 -3.38 -5.05
N ILE A 41 -0.89 -3.19 -6.35
CA ILE A 41 -0.79 -1.87 -6.97
C ILE A 41 -2.11 -1.11 -6.88
N SER A 42 -3.22 -1.78 -7.23
CA SER A 42 -4.54 -1.16 -7.17
C SER A 42 -4.90 -0.79 -5.73
N VAL A 43 -4.61 -1.67 -4.78
CA VAL A 43 -4.81 -1.43 -3.34
C VAL A 43 -3.99 -0.24 -2.86
N LEU A 44 -2.68 -0.17 -3.17
CA LEU A 44 -1.82 0.94 -2.78
C LEU A 44 -2.29 2.28 -3.37
N LYS A 45 -2.70 2.29 -4.63
CA LYS A 45 -3.26 3.48 -5.28
C LYS A 45 -4.57 3.91 -4.66
N ASP A 46 -5.45 2.97 -4.35
CA ASP A 46 -6.73 3.26 -3.72
C ASP A 46 -6.54 3.90 -2.34
N ILE A 47 -5.66 3.31 -1.52
CA ILE A 47 -5.28 3.87 -0.22
C ILE A 47 -4.73 5.28 -0.39
N ALA A 48 -3.74 5.48 -1.28
CA ALA A 48 -3.12 6.78 -1.52
C ALA A 48 -4.13 7.84 -2.00
N ASN A 49 -5.07 7.47 -2.87
CA ASN A 49 -6.15 8.36 -3.30
C ASN A 49 -7.11 8.71 -2.14
N GLY A 50 -7.36 7.78 -1.23
CA GLY A 50 -8.13 8.01 -0.02
C GLY A 50 -7.48 9.07 0.89
N LEU A 51 -6.15 9.06 1.01
CA LEU A 51 -5.38 10.02 1.81
C LEU A 51 -5.56 11.47 1.31
N ASP A 52 -5.58 11.67 -0.01
CA ASP A 52 -5.78 12.99 -0.64
C ASP A 52 -7.22 13.51 -0.41
N LYS A 53 -8.21 12.61 -0.46
CA LYS A 53 -9.63 12.94 -0.25
C LYS A 53 -9.91 13.30 1.20
N ALA A 54 -9.32 12.60 2.18
CA ALA A 54 -9.48 12.93 3.59
C ALA A 54 -8.99 14.36 3.88
N MET A 55 -7.82 14.74 3.35
CA MET A 55 -7.28 16.10 3.47
C MET A 55 -8.18 17.17 2.82
N THR A 56 -8.71 16.87 1.63
CA THR A 56 -9.58 17.78 0.87
C THR A 56 -10.95 17.95 1.53
N SER A 57 -11.52 16.86 2.05
CA SER A 57 -12.81 16.86 2.76
C SER A 57 -12.78 17.66 4.06
N ALA A 58 -11.65 17.69 4.78
CA ALA A 58 -11.47 18.51 5.99
C ALA A 58 -11.41 20.01 5.68
N THR A 59 -10.89 20.39 4.51
CA THR A 59 -10.84 21.80 4.07
C THR A 59 -12.20 22.24 3.51
N CYS A 60 -12.87 21.36 2.76
CA CYS A 60 -14.19 21.62 2.21
C CYS A 60 -15.28 21.64 3.30
N SER A 61 -15.19 20.79 4.33
CA SER A 61 -16.13 20.84 5.45
C SER A 61 -16.02 22.16 6.23
N TYR A 62 -14.83 22.73 6.38
CA TYR A 62 -14.64 24.06 6.99
C TYR A 62 -15.20 25.19 6.12
N SER A 63 -14.96 25.17 4.81
CA SER A 63 -15.52 26.20 3.91
C SER A 63 -17.04 26.07 3.74
N VAL A 64 -17.57 24.86 3.64
CA VAL A 64 -19.00 24.58 3.56
C VAL A 64 -19.70 24.94 4.87
N THR A 65 -19.13 24.64 6.04
CA THR A 65 -19.72 25.06 7.33
C THR A 65 -19.67 26.57 7.50
N SER A 66 -18.58 27.24 7.12
CA SER A 66 -18.48 28.70 7.13
C SER A 66 -19.56 29.35 6.26
N TYR A 67 -19.73 28.86 5.02
CA TYR A 67 -20.73 29.39 4.10
C TYR A 67 -22.16 29.04 4.54
N ALA A 68 -22.40 27.80 4.99
CA ALA A 68 -23.72 27.37 5.48
C ALA A 68 -24.12 28.15 6.75
N HIS A 69 -23.16 28.47 7.63
CA HIS A 69 -23.41 29.32 8.79
C HIS A 69 -23.72 30.76 8.37
N ALA A 70 -22.92 31.37 7.48
CA ALA A 70 -23.18 32.71 6.95
C ALA A 70 -24.54 32.78 6.22
N TYR A 71 -24.88 31.76 5.43
CA TYR A 71 -26.15 31.68 4.73
C TYR A 71 -27.34 31.57 5.70
N LYS A 72 -27.23 30.75 6.75
CA LYS A 72 -28.25 30.60 7.80
C LYS A 72 -28.45 31.88 8.62
N MET A 73 -27.42 32.72 8.77
CA MET A 73 -27.52 34.05 9.39
C MET A 73 -28.28 35.05 8.52
N ILE A 74 -28.13 34.97 7.19
CA ILE A 74 -28.75 35.92 6.26
C ILE A 74 -30.17 35.48 5.88
N TYR A 75 -30.40 34.18 5.74
CA TYR A 75 -31.66 33.60 5.26
C TYR A 75 -32.21 32.61 6.27
N HIS A 76 -32.80 33.14 7.35
CA HIS A 76 -33.20 32.39 8.53
C HIS A 76 -34.23 31.25 8.33
N ASN A 77 -34.85 31.10 7.15
CA ASN A 77 -35.91 30.10 6.90
C ASN A 77 -35.93 29.47 5.48
N LEU A 78 -34.85 29.56 4.69
CA LEU A 78 -34.79 28.89 3.38
C LEU A 78 -34.04 27.55 3.46
N PRO A 79 -34.55 26.46 2.86
CA PRO A 79 -33.78 25.21 2.73
C PRO A 79 -32.52 25.45 1.87
N ASN A 80 -31.39 24.85 2.28
CA ASN A 80 -30.10 25.05 1.64
C ASN A 80 -30.08 24.37 0.25
N PRO A 81 -29.89 25.10 -0.87
CA PRO A 81 -30.03 24.56 -2.23
C PRO A 81 -28.88 23.64 -2.68
N LEU A 82 -27.86 23.39 -1.85
CA LEU A 82 -26.71 22.54 -2.18
C LEU A 82 -26.78 21.12 -1.61
N GLN A 83 -27.95 20.66 -1.18
CA GLN A 83 -28.12 19.33 -0.59
C GLN A 83 -28.60 18.26 -1.59
N GLU A 84 -28.17 18.36 -2.85
CA GLU A 84 -28.26 17.26 -3.82
C GLU A 84 -26.88 17.05 -4.44
N GLY A 85 -26.26 15.89 -4.20
CA GLY A 85 -25.09 15.47 -4.97
C GLY A 85 -23.88 14.92 -4.21
N CYS A 86 -24.02 14.42 -2.99
CA CYS A 86 -22.93 13.65 -2.34
C CYS A 86 -23.37 12.28 -1.81
N ALA A 87 -24.28 11.61 -2.52
CA ALA A 87 -24.29 10.14 -2.52
C ALA A 87 -23.19 9.62 -3.45
N ALA A 88 -21.95 10.05 -3.23
CA ALA A 88 -20.82 9.32 -3.76
C ALA A 88 -20.81 8.00 -3.00
N ASN A 89 -20.84 6.87 -3.71
CA ASN A 89 -20.49 5.56 -3.18
C ASN A 89 -19.06 5.64 -2.62
N HIS A 90 -18.95 6.16 -1.40
CA HIS A 90 -17.75 6.23 -0.60
C HIS A 90 -17.61 4.86 0.05
N HIS A 91 -17.08 3.90 -0.70
CA HIS A 91 -16.15 2.96 -0.08
C HIS A 91 -14.86 3.74 0.21
N SER A 92 -14.97 4.71 1.13
CA SER A 92 -13.82 5.29 1.78
C SER A 92 -13.07 4.14 2.44
N ALA A 93 -11.75 4.16 2.35
CA ALA A 93 -10.84 3.42 3.21
C ALA A 93 -11.00 3.88 4.68
N ASN A 94 -12.22 3.82 5.23
CA ASN A 94 -12.68 4.62 6.37
C ASN A 94 -12.19 4.10 7.73
N GLY A 95 -11.32 3.10 7.74
CA GLY A 95 -10.70 2.56 8.95
C GLY A 95 -9.23 2.19 8.77
N LEU A 96 -8.67 2.28 7.56
CA LEU A 96 -7.29 1.85 7.36
C LEU A 96 -6.32 2.86 7.98
N ARG A 97 -5.73 2.47 9.11
CA ARG A 97 -4.69 3.21 9.84
C ARG A 97 -3.29 2.95 9.29
N LYS A 98 -3.04 1.74 8.78
CA LYS A 98 -1.68 1.35 8.39
C LYS A 98 -1.64 0.26 7.33
N ALA A 99 -0.79 0.45 6.33
CA ALA A 99 -0.46 -0.55 5.32
C ALA A 99 1.05 -0.81 5.29
N TYR A 100 1.42 -2.09 5.35
CA TYR A 100 2.78 -2.57 5.16
C TYR A 100 2.84 -3.30 3.84
N PHE A 101 3.68 -2.86 2.91
CA PHE A 101 3.87 -3.53 1.63
C PHE A 101 5.29 -4.08 1.51
N TYR A 102 5.41 -5.40 1.44
CA TYR A 102 6.65 -6.11 1.23
C TYR A 102 6.67 -6.69 -0.18
N TRP A 103 7.50 -6.11 -1.04
CA TRP A 103 7.74 -6.65 -2.37
C TRP A 103 9.07 -7.40 -2.42
N VAL A 104 9.01 -8.66 -2.81
CA VAL A 104 10.17 -9.53 -2.92
C VAL A 104 10.34 -9.96 -4.37
N THR A 105 11.43 -9.55 -5.02
CA THR A 105 11.73 -9.91 -6.41
C THR A 105 13.13 -10.49 -6.55
N ARG A 106 13.36 -11.26 -7.62
CA ARG A 106 14.68 -11.70 -8.08
C ARG A 106 15.17 -10.86 -9.26
N GLU A 107 14.32 -10.11 -9.91
CA GLU A 107 14.67 -9.44 -11.16
C GLU A 107 14.84 -7.95 -10.90
N GLN A 108 16.05 -7.43 -11.12
CA GLN A 108 16.28 -5.99 -11.00
C GLN A 108 15.46 -5.20 -12.03
N GLY A 109 15.27 -5.75 -13.23
CA GLY A 109 14.41 -5.15 -14.27
C GLY A 109 12.95 -4.99 -13.84
N SER A 110 12.47 -5.78 -12.86
CA SER A 110 11.12 -5.60 -12.33
C SER A 110 10.92 -4.22 -11.69
N PHE A 111 11.98 -3.58 -11.18
CA PHE A 111 11.82 -2.26 -10.58
C PHE A 111 11.33 -1.21 -11.58
N GLU A 112 11.62 -1.35 -12.88
CA GLU A 112 11.25 -0.34 -13.87
C GLU A 112 9.75 -0.20 -14.04
N TRP A 113 9.01 -1.30 -14.12
CA TRP A 113 7.57 -1.27 -14.34
C TRP A 113 6.80 -0.80 -13.10
N PHE A 114 7.33 -1.04 -11.90
CA PHE A 114 6.69 -0.63 -10.64
C PHE A 114 7.20 0.72 -10.09
N ARG A 115 8.24 1.29 -10.70
CA ARG A 115 8.93 2.51 -10.24
C ARG A 115 7.99 3.69 -10.06
N ASP A 116 7.21 3.98 -11.09
CA ASP A 116 6.41 5.19 -11.12
C ASP A 116 5.26 5.12 -10.12
N ILE A 117 4.72 3.92 -9.89
CA ILE A 117 3.74 3.68 -8.83
C ILE A 117 4.35 3.92 -7.45
N MET A 118 5.53 3.35 -7.17
CA MET A 118 6.20 3.57 -5.89
C MET A 118 6.47 5.05 -5.63
N LYS A 119 6.92 5.80 -6.66
CA LYS A 119 7.12 7.25 -6.54
C LYS A 119 5.82 7.98 -6.25
N GLU A 120 4.76 7.68 -6.99
CA GLU A 120 3.44 8.28 -6.84
C GLU A 120 2.88 8.04 -5.43
N VAL A 121 2.87 6.78 -4.98
CA VAL A 121 2.37 6.39 -3.66
C VAL A 121 3.20 7.03 -2.55
N SER A 122 4.54 7.00 -2.64
CA SER A 122 5.41 7.67 -1.67
C SER A 122 5.20 9.19 -1.61
N ALA A 123 4.95 9.84 -2.75
CA ALA A 123 4.74 11.28 -2.78
C ALA A 123 3.44 11.68 -2.06
N ARG A 124 2.36 10.93 -2.30
CA ARG A 124 1.05 11.17 -1.66
C ARG A 124 1.04 10.83 -0.17
N ASP A 125 1.72 9.75 0.22
CA ASP A 125 1.79 9.33 1.63
C ASP A 125 2.82 10.11 2.47
N SER A 126 3.63 10.98 1.84
CA SER A 126 4.74 11.69 2.48
C SER A 126 4.40 12.44 3.78
N LYS A 127 3.14 12.87 3.95
CA LYS A 127 2.67 13.62 5.13
C LYS A 127 2.04 12.73 6.21
N GLN A 128 1.46 11.60 5.82
CA GLN A 128 0.60 10.80 6.70
C GLN A 128 1.31 9.53 7.17
N GLY A 129 2.21 8.98 6.33
CA GLY A 129 2.98 7.79 6.65
C GLY A 129 2.10 6.57 6.89
N VAL A 130 0.95 6.47 6.22
CA VAL A 130 0.03 5.32 6.30
C VAL A 130 0.63 4.10 5.61
N ILE A 131 1.42 4.29 4.55
CA ILE A 131 1.94 3.24 3.68
C ILE A 131 3.46 3.08 3.89
N GLU A 132 3.88 1.98 4.51
CA GLU A 132 5.29 1.61 4.61
C GLU A 132 5.63 0.56 3.55
N MET A 133 6.50 0.92 2.58
CA MET A 133 6.94 0.03 1.51
C MET A 133 8.37 -0.50 1.77
N TYR A 134 8.57 -1.79 1.52
CA TYR A 134 9.84 -2.49 1.68
C TYR A 134 10.14 -3.35 0.45
N ASN A 135 11.16 -2.93 -0.31
CA ASN A 135 11.63 -3.70 -1.46
C ASN A 135 12.72 -4.68 -1.03
N TYR A 136 12.68 -5.91 -1.55
CA TYR A 136 13.69 -6.94 -1.34
C TYR A 136 14.13 -7.53 -2.67
N LEU A 137 15.40 -7.35 -3.02
CA LEU A 137 16.01 -7.94 -4.20
C LEU A 137 16.86 -9.15 -3.80
N THR A 138 16.34 -10.34 -4.08
CA THR A 138 16.87 -11.62 -3.59
C THR A 138 17.89 -12.28 -4.51
N SER A 139 18.13 -11.72 -5.70
CA SER A 139 19.09 -12.23 -6.68
C SER A 139 20.51 -11.73 -6.51
N VAL A 140 20.71 -10.65 -5.75
CA VAL A 140 21.96 -9.90 -5.80
C VAL A 140 23.10 -10.77 -5.30
N TYR A 141 23.14 -11.25 -4.04
CA TYR A 141 24.07 -12.31 -3.62
C TYR A 141 23.56 -13.06 -2.37
N GLN A 142 24.24 -14.12 -1.95
CA GLN A 142 23.95 -14.81 -0.68
C GLN A 142 24.13 -13.86 0.51
N GLU A 143 23.33 -14.07 1.55
CA GLU A 143 23.40 -13.30 2.80
C GLU A 143 24.82 -13.44 3.39
N GLY A 144 25.53 -12.32 3.55
CA GLY A 144 26.91 -12.28 4.06
C GLY A 144 28.03 -12.18 3.02
N ASP A 145 27.74 -12.09 1.71
CA ASP A 145 28.77 -11.79 0.71
C ASP A 145 29.32 -10.36 0.91
N LYS A 146 30.65 -10.19 0.84
CA LYS A 146 31.35 -8.90 0.88
C LYS A 146 30.79 -7.92 -0.16
N ARG A 147 30.34 -8.42 -1.31
CA ARG A 147 29.72 -7.60 -2.37
C ARG A 147 28.36 -7.05 -1.95
N SER A 148 27.54 -7.83 -1.25
CA SER A 148 26.27 -7.38 -0.67
C SER A 148 26.49 -6.33 0.41
N VAL A 149 27.54 -6.47 1.23
CA VAL A 149 27.89 -5.48 2.26
C VAL A 149 28.28 -4.15 1.62
N LEU A 150 29.14 -4.18 0.60
CA LEU A 150 29.59 -2.98 -0.09
C LEU A 150 28.43 -2.24 -0.76
N ILE A 151 27.61 -2.94 -1.56
CA ILE A 151 26.49 -2.29 -2.25
C ILE A 151 25.45 -1.77 -1.26
N SER A 152 25.22 -2.48 -0.14
CA SER A 152 24.35 -2.00 0.93
C SER A 152 24.87 -0.74 1.61
N ALA A 153 26.19 -0.64 1.83
CA ALA A 153 26.82 0.54 2.41
C ALA A 153 26.74 1.74 1.46
N ILE A 154 27.05 1.54 0.17
CA ILE A 154 26.93 2.58 -0.86
C ILE A 154 25.47 3.06 -0.96
N GLN A 155 24.52 2.13 -1.02
CA GLN A 155 23.10 2.47 -1.05
C GLN A 155 22.68 3.24 0.20
N ALA A 156 23.10 2.82 1.39
CA ALA A 156 22.76 3.51 2.64
C ALA A 156 23.28 4.96 2.64
N LEU A 157 24.51 5.19 2.16
CA LEU A 157 25.10 6.52 2.04
C LEU A 157 24.36 7.37 1.01
N HIS A 158 24.07 6.83 -0.17
CA HIS A 158 23.34 7.56 -1.21
C HIS A 158 21.92 7.91 -0.75
N PHE A 159 21.22 6.95 -0.15
CA PHE A 159 19.87 7.17 0.37
C PHE A 159 19.85 8.21 1.50
N ALA A 160 20.83 8.19 2.41
CA ALA A 160 20.93 9.20 3.47
C ALA A 160 21.19 10.61 2.92
N ARG A 161 21.87 10.72 1.77
CA ARG A 161 22.16 12.01 1.11
C ARG A 161 21.03 12.54 0.25
N HIS A 162 20.38 11.68 -0.53
CA HIS A 162 19.44 12.09 -1.58
C HIS A 162 17.99 11.66 -1.33
N GLY A 163 17.73 10.79 -0.34
CA GLY A 163 16.41 10.20 -0.09
C GLY A 163 15.93 9.25 -1.20
N ILE A 164 16.82 8.82 -2.09
CA ILE A 164 16.51 7.98 -3.25
C ILE A 164 17.37 6.72 -3.25
N ASP A 165 16.73 5.58 -3.47
CA ASP A 165 17.36 4.27 -3.62
C ASP A 165 18.08 4.15 -4.97
N ILE A 166 19.32 3.65 -4.96
CA ILE A 166 20.15 3.56 -6.18
C ILE A 166 19.65 2.51 -7.17
N ILE A 167 18.94 1.48 -6.69
CA ILE A 167 18.51 0.34 -7.52
C ILE A 167 17.14 0.63 -8.12
N SER A 168 16.15 0.90 -7.27
CA SER A 168 14.79 1.15 -7.73
C SER A 168 14.61 2.56 -8.29
N LYS A 169 15.52 3.51 -7.98
CA LYS A 169 15.41 4.93 -8.32
C LYS A 169 14.14 5.55 -7.73
N THR A 170 13.78 5.14 -6.51
CA THR A 170 12.59 5.61 -5.77
C THR A 170 12.91 6.02 -4.34
N PRO A 171 12.02 6.75 -3.65
CA PRO A 171 12.13 7.00 -2.20
C PRO A 171 11.98 5.75 -1.32
N VAL A 172 11.57 4.61 -1.89
CA VAL A 172 11.46 3.33 -1.20
C VAL A 172 12.80 2.62 -1.17
N ARG A 173 13.28 2.28 0.03
CA ARG A 173 14.57 1.59 0.23
C ARG A 173 14.51 0.12 -0.16
N THR A 174 15.51 -0.34 -0.92
CA THR A 174 15.69 -1.74 -1.32
C THR A 174 16.60 -2.50 -0.34
N HIS A 175 16.28 -3.76 -0.05
CA HIS A 175 17.09 -4.64 0.79
C HIS A 175 17.63 -5.79 -0.06
N PHE A 176 18.93 -6.06 0.01
CA PHE A 176 19.59 -7.11 -0.77
C PHE A 176 19.61 -8.46 -0.03
N SER A 177 18.44 -8.92 0.40
CA SER A 177 18.29 -10.16 1.14
C SER A 177 16.87 -10.70 1.02
N ARG A 178 16.57 -11.80 1.70
CA ARG A 178 15.18 -12.24 1.92
C ARG A 178 14.65 -11.61 3.20
N PRO A 179 13.34 -11.28 3.27
CA PRO A 179 12.74 -10.87 4.53
C PRO A 179 12.84 -11.98 5.57
N ASN A 180 13.27 -11.64 6.77
CA ASN A 180 13.16 -12.53 7.92
C ASN A 180 11.72 -12.44 8.45
N TRP A 181 10.81 -13.26 7.90
CA TRP A 181 9.39 -13.21 8.26
C TRP A 181 9.12 -13.35 9.75
N PRO A 182 9.74 -14.28 10.50
CA PRO A 182 9.59 -14.31 11.96
C PRO A 182 9.89 -12.95 12.61
N ARG A 183 11.00 -12.30 12.24
CA ARG A 183 11.36 -10.99 12.79
C ARG A 183 10.37 -9.91 12.39
N VAL A 184 9.90 -9.90 11.14
CA VAL A 184 8.88 -8.96 10.65
C VAL A 184 7.60 -9.10 11.48
N PHE A 185 7.08 -10.32 11.64
CA PHE A 185 5.87 -10.58 12.41
C PHE A 185 6.02 -10.21 13.89
N HIS A 186 7.18 -10.51 14.52
CA HIS A 186 7.43 -10.07 15.90
C HIS A 186 7.49 -8.54 16.02
N GLY A 187 8.08 -7.86 15.03
CA GLY A 187 8.09 -6.40 14.98
C GLY A 187 6.68 -5.82 14.89
N LEU A 188 5.85 -6.36 13.98
CA LEU A 188 4.45 -5.95 13.83
C LEU A 188 3.62 -6.23 15.08
N ALA A 189 3.78 -7.40 15.71
CA ALA A 189 3.07 -7.73 16.95
C ALA A 189 3.43 -6.79 18.11
N ARG A 190 4.67 -6.31 18.17
CA ARG A 190 5.09 -5.30 19.17
C ARG A 190 4.53 -3.91 18.87
N LYS A 191 4.46 -3.54 17.59
CA LYS A 191 3.96 -2.23 17.15
C LYS A 191 2.43 -2.11 17.27
N HIS A 192 1.72 -3.23 17.15
CA HIS A 192 0.26 -3.29 17.06
C HIS A 192 -0.33 -4.23 18.11
N ILE A 193 -0.01 -3.99 19.38
CA ILE A 193 -0.40 -4.89 20.47
C ILE A 193 -1.92 -4.89 20.65
N GLY A 194 -2.55 -6.07 20.67
CA GLY A 194 -4.01 -6.22 20.80
C GLY A 194 -4.82 -5.87 19.54
N GLU A 195 -4.17 -5.41 18.46
CA GLU A 195 -4.84 -5.09 17.20
C GLU A 195 -4.93 -6.32 16.27
N ARG A 196 -5.74 -6.20 15.20
CA ARG A 196 -5.91 -7.22 14.17
C ARG A 196 -5.25 -6.79 12.87
N ILE A 197 -4.39 -7.65 12.32
CA ILE A 197 -3.66 -7.42 11.08
C ILE A 197 -4.13 -8.41 10.01
N GLY A 198 -4.61 -7.89 8.88
CA GLY A 198 -4.90 -8.69 7.69
C GLY A 198 -3.62 -8.94 6.90
N VAL A 199 -3.21 -10.19 6.74
CA VAL A 199 -2.00 -10.58 6.01
C VAL A 199 -2.41 -11.13 4.65
N PHE A 200 -2.12 -10.39 3.59
CA PHE A 200 -2.45 -10.74 2.21
C PHE A 200 -1.18 -11.16 1.47
N TYR A 201 -1.22 -12.32 0.83
CA TYR A 201 -0.06 -12.90 0.17
C TYR A 201 -0.37 -13.32 -1.26
N CYS A 202 0.47 -12.90 -2.21
CA CYS A 202 0.44 -13.38 -3.59
C CYS A 202 1.84 -13.84 -4.03
N GLY A 203 1.95 -15.13 -4.36
CA GLY A 203 3.20 -15.77 -4.76
C GLY A 203 3.19 -17.30 -4.60
N PRO A 204 4.37 -17.95 -4.68
CA PRO A 204 4.50 -19.40 -4.58
C PRO A 204 3.95 -20.02 -3.28
N ASP A 205 3.27 -21.14 -3.44
CA ASP A 205 2.60 -21.88 -2.37
C ASP A 205 3.46 -22.23 -1.17
N ASP A 206 4.73 -22.56 -1.39
CA ASP A 206 5.65 -22.95 -0.32
C ASP A 206 5.83 -21.84 0.71
N LEU A 207 5.95 -20.59 0.26
CA LEU A 207 6.05 -19.46 1.17
C LEU A 207 4.69 -19.09 1.74
N GLY A 208 3.61 -19.19 0.95
CA GLY A 208 2.25 -18.98 1.45
C GLY A 208 1.93 -19.86 2.67
N ARG A 209 2.22 -21.17 2.59
CA ARG A 209 2.05 -22.11 3.72
C ARG A 209 2.92 -21.75 4.92
N GLN A 210 4.14 -21.26 4.71
CA GLN A 210 5.02 -20.84 5.80
C GLN A 210 4.48 -19.60 6.51
N LEU A 211 3.98 -18.62 5.76
CA LEU A 211 3.39 -17.41 6.30
C LEU A 211 2.10 -17.70 7.07
N GLU A 212 1.25 -18.59 6.56
CA GLU A 212 0.03 -19.04 7.25
C GLU A 212 0.34 -19.70 8.60
N ARG A 213 1.30 -20.64 8.63
CA ARG A 213 1.78 -21.28 9.86
C ARG A 213 2.36 -20.26 10.83
N LEU A 214 3.09 -19.26 10.31
CA LEU A 214 3.64 -18.19 11.13
C LEU A 214 2.55 -17.32 11.74
N CYS A 215 1.50 -16.95 10.99
CA CYS A 215 0.33 -16.25 11.53
C CYS A 215 -0.28 -17.02 12.69
N HIS A 216 -0.52 -18.32 12.52
CA HIS A 216 -1.07 -19.17 13.59
C HIS A 216 -0.16 -19.20 14.83
N LYS A 217 1.15 -19.36 14.63
CA LYS A 217 2.13 -19.35 15.72
C LYS A 217 2.15 -18.03 16.48
N MET A 218 2.08 -16.89 15.78
CA MET A 218 2.05 -15.57 16.40
C MET A 218 0.77 -15.35 17.20
N ASN A 219 -0.37 -15.79 16.66
CA ASN A 219 -1.67 -15.70 17.32
C ASN A 219 -1.77 -16.45 18.65
N MET A 220 -0.92 -17.46 18.87
CA MET A 220 -0.86 -18.17 20.15
C MET A 220 0.11 -17.53 21.15
N ARG A 221 1.04 -16.68 20.68
CA ARG A 221 2.17 -16.18 21.47
C ARG A 221 2.11 -14.68 21.75
N THR A 222 1.26 -13.95 21.04
CA THR A 222 1.14 -12.50 21.14
C THR A 222 -0.32 -12.09 21.21
N PHE A 223 -0.58 -10.90 21.75
CA PHE A 223 -1.92 -10.32 21.79
C PHE A 223 -2.43 -9.83 20.42
N THR A 224 -1.53 -9.60 19.47
CA THR A 224 -1.88 -9.20 18.10
C THR A 224 -2.43 -10.38 17.31
N ARG A 225 -3.54 -10.17 16.61
CA ARG A 225 -4.19 -11.20 15.78
C ARG A 225 -3.86 -11.01 14.31
N PHE A 226 -3.12 -11.95 13.73
CA PHE A 226 -2.85 -12.05 12.30
C PHE A 226 -3.89 -12.94 11.61
N VAL A 227 -4.54 -12.45 10.56
CA VAL A 227 -5.49 -13.22 9.73
C VAL A 227 -4.90 -13.35 8.33
N PHE A 228 -4.60 -14.58 7.92
CA PHE A 228 -3.93 -14.86 6.65
C PHE A 228 -4.94 -15.03 5.50
N HIS A 229 -4.66 -14.38 4.37
CA HIS A 229 -5.40 -14.43 3.13
C HIS A 229 -4.41 -14.76 2.01
N LYS A 230 -4.62 -15.91 1.36
CA LYS A 230 -3.88 -16.27 0.16
C LYS A 230 -4.65 -15.76 -1.03
N GLU A 231 -4.01 -14.90 -1.81
CA GLU A 231 -4.60 -14.34 -2.99
C GLU A 231 -4.13 -15.09 -4.24
N HIS A 232 -5.10 -15.47 -5.07
CA HIS A 232 -4.88 -16.11 -6.36
C HIS A 232 -5.18 -15.09 -7.46
N PHE A 233 -4.13 -14.63 -8.13
CA PHE A 233 -4.17 -13.63 -9.20
C PHE A 233 -3.54 -14.19 -10.47
#